data_AF-A0A3N5NQY5-F1
#
_entry.id   AF-A0A3N5NQY5-F1
#
_cell.length_a   1.000
_cell.length_b   1.000
_cell.length_c   1.000
_cell.angle_alpha   90.00
_cell.angle_beta   90.00
_cell.angle_gamma   90.00
#
_symmetry.space_group_name_H-M   'P 1'
#
loop_
_entity.id
_entity.type
_entity.pdbx_description
1 polymer ?
#
loop_
_entity_poly.entity_id
_entity_poly.type
_entity_poly.pdbx_seq_one_letter_code
_entity_poly.pdbx_strand_id
1 'polypeptide(L)'
;MTDFLEKAREIKRRADTDLLYFSKYVLGYAQVEEVPHRELCDRLVSDTKKKLILLPRGSFKSTIATISFPIWKLTQDPNLRILISSETYGQSKTFLTAIKQQIEANELFKTIYGELKKEDTVWRQEEITVAGRTKVAREPSIGVSGVGQTKVGLHYDIIILDDVVSDRNINTPDQIAKTINHYKLLLSILEPGGLLIIIGTRYSFADLYGHLLENEKDVFDILIRSAIDDKGKLYFPTRLTLEYLDNQKKAQGPQHYSNQYLNNPIDQGTAIFRKGWLRYFKDGPSNTNKYLLIDPASTNEVHSDFTGIIICGVDEQNNIFVYEAINNKSTIGEMIALVFEKVMLYKIHEAGCVALEINANQHTYQYIFSEEMSKRKYYFPITELKPSSTRSKMSRIKALQPWFENGRIYVRKEQTELIDQLLMYPRTRHDDLCLSGGTLVMTLSGLKPIADINVNDYVWT
;
A
#
# COMPACT_ATOMS: atom_id res chain seq x y z
N MET A 1 50.63 -16.46 14.03
CA MET A 1 49.58 -17.51 14.09
C MET A 1 48.61 -17.29 15.25
N THR A 2 49.11 -16.96 16.45
CA THR A 2 48.30 -16.66 17.65
C THR A 2 47.37 -15.44 17.48
N ASP A 3 47.88 -14.32 16.95
CA ASP A 3 47.09 -13.08 16.73
C ASP A 3 45.93 -13.27 15.73
N PHE A 4 46.16 -14.05 14.66
CA PHE A 4 45.12 -14.37 13.67
C PHE A 4 43.98 -15.20 14.27
N LEU A 5 44.31 -16.21 15.08
CA LEU A 5 43.31 -17.07 15.74
C LEU A 5 42.50 -16.30 16.79
N GLU A 6 43.14 -15.37 17.50
CA GLU A 6 42.46 -14.49 18.46
C GLU A 6 41.48 -13.55 17.77
N LYS A 7 41.90 -12.95 16.65
CA LYS A 7 41.04 -12.11 15.81
C LYS A 7 39.87 -12.88 15.21
N ALA A 8 40.10 -14.11 14.74
CA ALA A 8 39.05 -15.00 14.24
C ALA A 8 38.02 -15.35 15.33
N ARG A 9 38.46 -15.60 16.57
CA ARG A 9 37.57 -15.84 17.71
C ARG A 9 36.73 -14.61 18.06
N GLU A 10 37.32 -13.41 18.03
CA GLU A 10 36.59 -12.17 18.30
C GLU A 10 35.53 -11.87 17.22
N ILE A 11 35.88 -12.07 15.95
CA ILE A 11 34.93 -11.97 14.83
C ILE A 11 33.77 -12.93 15.05
N LYS A 12 34.07 -14.20 15.38
CA LYS A 12 33.05 -15.22 15.66
C LYS A 12 32.14 -14.80 16.81
N ARG A 13 32.70 -14.36 17.94
CA ARG A 13 31.93 -13.96 19.13
C ARG A 13 30.90 -12.87 18.82
N ARG A 14 31.30 -11.86 18.02
CA ARG A 14 30.37 -10.81 17.57
C ARG A 14 29.34 -11.36 16.58
N ALA A 15 29.80 -12.13 15.60
CA ALA A 15 28.96 -12.69 14.57
C ALA A 15 27.89 -13.65 15.12
N ASP A 16 28.19 -14.40 16.19
CA ASP A 16 27.26 -15.34 16.83
C ASP A 16 26.04 -14.63 17.46
N THR A 17 26.15 -13.33 17.78
CA THR A 17 25.11 -12.55 18.46
C THR A 17 24.53 -11.41 17.63
N ASP A 18 25.21 -11.00 16.55
CA ASP A 18 24.78 -9.90 15.68
C ASP A 18 24.67 -10.35 14.22
N LEU A 19 23.43 -10.56 13.75
CA LEU A 19 23.12 -10.93 12.37
C LEU A 19 23.57 -9.85 11.36
N LEU A 20 23.52 -8.57 11.72
CA LEU A 20 23.98 -7.49 10.84
C LEU A 20 25.50 -7.59 10.65
N TYR A 21 26.23 -7.78 11.76
CA TYR A 21 27.68 -7.97 11.73
C TYR A 21 28.05 -9.21 10.92
N PHE A 22 27.38 -10.34 11.14
CA PHE A 22 27.57 -11.57 10.38
C PHE A 22 27.34 -11.34 8.88
N SER A 23 26.22 -10.71 8.50
CA SER A 23 25.89 -10.45 7.10
C SER A 23 26.93 -9.55 6.42
N LYS A 24 27.33 -8.45 7.08
CA LYS A 24 28.23 -7.45 6.51
C LYS A 24 29.69 -7.94 6.46
N TYR A 25 30.20 -8.46 7.57
CA TYR A 25 31.63 -8.71 7.74
C TYR A 25 32.03 -10.18 7.56
N VAL A 26 31.18 -11.14 7.96
CA VAL A 26 31.48 -12.57 7.76
C VAL A 26 31.13 -12.98 6.33
N LEU A 27 29.91 -12.69 5.88
CA LEU A 27 29.47 -13.04 4.52
C LEU A 27 29.92 -12.03 3.45
N GLY A 28 30.50 -10.90 3.86
CA GLY A 28 31.08 -9.92 2.94
C GLY A 28 30.07 -9.07 2.18
N TYR A 29 28.81 -8.99 2.62
CA TYR A 29 27.82 -8.11 1.99
C TYR A 29 28.04 -6.65 2.36
N ALA A 30 29.03 -6.01 1.72
CA ALA A 30 29.51 -4.66 2.05
C ALA A 30 28.42 -3.57 2.04
N GLN A 31 27.36 -3.76 1.24
CA GLN A 31 26.22 -2.83 1.13
C GLN A 31 25.20 -2.96 2.28
N VAL A 32 25.37 -3.93 3.18
CA VAL A 32 24.63 -3.98 4.44
C VAL A 32 25.16 -2.85 5.33
N GLU A 33 24.26 -2.04 5.84
CA GLU A 33 24.51 -0.82 6.61
C GLU A 33 23.69 -0.83 7.91
N GLU A 34 24.21 -0.17 8.95
CA GLU A 34 23.54 -0.06 10.25
C GLU A 34 22.12 0.49 10.10
N VAL A 35 21.95 1.57 9.32
CA VAL A 35 20.65 2.04 8.88
C VAL A 35 20.55 1.80 7.37
N PRO A 36 19.52 1.08 6.88
CA PRO A 36 18.33 0.63 7.60
C PRO A 36 18.40 -0.80 8.19
N HIS A 37 19.44 -1.57 7.90
CA HIS A 37 19.35 -3.02 8.04
C HIS A 37 19.33 -3.54 9.48
N ARG A 38 19.73 -2.72 10.47
CA ARG A 38 19.59 -3.07 11.90
C ARG A 38 18.16 -3.43 12.23
N GLU A 39 17.21 -2.62 11.80
CA GLU A 39 15.78 -2.85 12.05
C GLU A 39 15.29 -4.19 11.48
N LEU A 40 15.74 -4.55 10.28
CA LEU A 40 15.44 -5.85 9.68
C LEU A 40 16.05 -7.00 10.49
N CYS A 41 17.34 -6.88 10.84
CA CYS A 41 18.03 -7.91 11.62
C CYS A 41 17.39 -8.12 12.99
N ASP A 42 17.10 -7.04 13.71
CA ASP A 42 16.47 -7.07 15.03
C ASP A 42 15.08 -7.72 14.96
N ARG A 43 14.31 -7.39 13.92
CA ARG A 43 13.01 -8.04 13.67
C ARG A 43 13.19 -9.54 13.44
N LEU A 44 14.15 -9.96 12.62
CA LEU A 44 14.41 -11.38 12.32
C LEU A 44 14.86 -12.19 13.53
N VAL A 45 15.64 -11.60 14.45
CA VAL A 45 16.16 -12.30 15.63
C VAL A 45 15.25 -12.22 16.86
N SER A 46 14.24 -11.34 16.85
CA SER A 46 13.25 -11.24 17.93
C SER A 46 12.49 -12.55 18.19
N ASP A 47 12.00 -12.73 19.41
CA ASP A 47 11.36 -13.98 19.87
C ASP A 47 10.01 -14.28 19.22
N THR A 48 9.43 -13.33 18.49
CA THR A 48 8.14 -13.49 17.79
C THR A 48 8.23 -14.60 16.73
N LYS A 49 7.24 -15.50 16.68
CA LYS A 49 7.30 -16.69 15.84
C LYS A 49 6.73 -16.52 14.43
N LYS A 50 5.93 -15.49 14.19
CA LYS A 50 5.41 -15.15 12.86
C LYS A 50 5.79 -13.71 12.54
N LYS A 51 6.48 -13.51 11.42
CA LYS A 51 6.98 -12.20 11.00
C LYS A 51 6.48 -11.87 9.60
N LEU A 52 5.97 -10.65 9.41
CA LEU A 52 5.57 -10.10 8.11
C LEU A 52 6.39 -8.85 7.83
N ILE A 53 7.32 -8.95 6.90
CA ILE A 53 8.32 -7.93 6.62
C ILE A 53 8.16 -7.45 5.17
N LEU A 54 7.68 -6.23 5.00
CA LEU A 54 7.42 -5.61 3.70
C LEU A 54 8.34 -4.41 3.52
N LEU A 55 9.38 -4.60 2.71
CA LEU A 55 10.44 -3.61 2.52
C LEU A 55 10.56 -3.22 1.05
N PRO A 56 11.01 -1.98 0.74
CA PRO A 56 11.12 -1.53 -0.64
C PRO A 56 12.03 -2.39 -1.49
N ARG A 57 11.73 -2.50 -2.79
CA ARG A 57 12.61 -3.17 -3.75
C ARG A 57 14.00 -2.53 -3.73
N GLY A 58 15.03 -3.37 -3.70
CA GLY A 58 16.43 -2.93 -3.65
C GLY A 58 16.99 -2.70 -2.25
N SER A 59 16.27 -3.06 -1.18
CA SER A 59 16.70 -2.88 0.21
C SER A 59 17.47 -4.06 0.84
N PHE A 60 18.03 -4.97 0.04
CA PHE A 60 18.77 -6.18 0.52
C PHE A 60 17.98 -7.13 1.43
N LYS A 61 16.65 -7.02 1.44
CA LYS A 61 15.76 -7.82 2.29
C LYS A 61 16.01 -9.34 2.14
N SER A 62 16.10 -9.83 0.91
CA SER A 62 16.36 -11.24 0.58
C SER A 62 17.79 -11.68 0.90
N THR A 63 18.78 -10.79 0.71
CA THR A 63 20.18 -11.09 1.07
C THR A 63 20.32 -11.37 2.57
N ILE A 64 19.63 -10.60 3.40
CA ILE A 64 19.68 -10.76 4.85
C ILE A 64 18.77 -11.90 5.29
N ALA A 65 17.47 -11.84 4.97
CA ALA A 65 16.48 -12.78 5.50
C ALA A 65 16.55 -14.18 4.88
N THR A 66 16.92 -14.30 3.61
CA THR A 66 16.81 -15.55 2.85
C THR A 66 18.16 -16.21 2.60
N ILE A 67 19.27 -15.46 2.64
CA ILE A 67 20.62 -16.00 2.52
C ILE A 67 21.37 -15.97 3.85
N SER A 68 21.54 -14.78 4.44
CA SER A 68 22.40 -14.62 5.63
C SER A 68 21.81 -15.30 6.87
N PHE A 69 20.51 -15.10 7.10
CA PHE A 69 19.82 -15.62 8.28
C PHE A 69 19.79 -17.16 8.37
N PRO A 70 19.47 -17.93 7.31
CA PRO A 70 19.57 -19.39 7.35
C PRO A 70 20.98 -19.90 7.65
N ILE A 71 22.01 -19.31 7.04
CA ILE A 71 23.41 -19.69 7.31
C ILE A 71 23.73 -19.43 8.78
N TRP A 72 23.41 -18.24 9.27
CA TRP A 72 23.62 -17.86 10.66
C TRP A 72 22.92 -18.82 11.63
N LYS A 73 21.67 -19.19 11.35
CA LYS A 73 20.94 -20.17 12.16
C LYS A 73 21.58 -21.55 12.16
N LEU A 74 22.08 -22.03 11.01
CA LEU A 74 22.77 -23.32 10.95
C LEU A 74 24.13 -23.31 11.66
N THR A 75 24.79 -22.16 11.79
CA THR A 75 26.00 -22.06 12.63
C THR A 75 25.71 -22.16 14.13
N GLN A 76 24.48 -21.88 14.55
CA GLN A 76 24.02 -21.98 15.94
C GLN A 76 23.47 -23.37 16.26
N ASP A 77 22.69 -23.93 15.35
CA ASP A 77 22.18 -25.30 15.45
C ASP A 77 22.15 -25.97 14.07
N PRO A 78 23.07 -26.91 13.79
CA PRO A 78 23.13 -27.61 12.51
C PRO A 78 21.92 -28.55 12.29
N ASN A 79 21.15 -28.87 13.35
CA ASN A 79 19.99 -29.76 13.26
C ASN A 79 18.73 -29.08 12.72
N LEU A 80 18.72 -27.75 12.63
CA LEU A 80 17.58 -27.01 12.11
C LEU A 80 17.21 -27.48 10.69
N ARG A 81 15.90 -27.54 10.44
CA ARG A 81 15.28 -27.86 9.16
C ARG A 81 14.64 -26.59 8.64
N ILE A 82 15.22 -25.99 7.61
CA ILE A 82 14.80 -24.70 7.06
C ILE A 82 14.17 -24.91 5.68
N LEU A 83 13.01 -24.34 5.42
CA LEU A 83 12.39 -24.30 4.10
C LEU A 83 12.40 -22.88 3.54
N ILE A 84 12.93 -22.72 2.33
CA ILE A 84 12.85 -21.47 1.56
C ILE A 84 11.78 -21.63 0.47
N SER A 85 10.84 -20.71 0.40
CA SER A 85 9.77 -20.68 -0.59
C SER A 85 9.68 -19.31 -1.24
N SER A 86 9.66 -19.26 -2.56
CA SER A 86 9.48 -18.02 -3.33
C SER A 86 8.34 -18.18 -4.34
N GLU A 87 8.07 -17.14 -5.14
CA GLU A 87 7.04 -17.19 -6.19
C GLU A 87 7.22 -18.46 -7.05
N THR A 88 8.46 -18.72 -7.48
CA THR A 88 8.79 -19.88 -8.32
C THR A 88 9.80 -20.79 -7.64
N TYR A 89 9.69 -22.09 -7.89
CA TYR A 89 10.67 -23.08 -7.43
C TYR A 89 12.09 -22.78 -7.95
N GLY A 90 12.20 -22.22 -9.15
CA GLY A 90 13.48 -21.80 -9.74
C GLY A 90 14.17 -20.70 -8.93
N GLN A 91 13.42 -19.70 -8.45
CA GLN A 91 13.94 -18.61 -7.62
C GLN A 91 14.43 -19.12 -6.26
N SER A 92 13.71 -20.05 -5.64
CA SER A 92 14.18 -20.65 -4.38
C SER A 92 15.51 -21.40 -4.56
N LYS A 93 15.68 -22.09 -5.69
CA LYS A 93 16.96 -22.76 -6.03
C LYS A 93 18.11 -21.78 -6.23
N THR A 94 17.86 -20.57 -6.73
CA THR A 94 18.92 -19.55 -6.89
C THR A 94 19.37 -19.02 -5.54
N PHE A 95 18.45 -18.85 -4.57
CA PHE A 95 18.81 -18.55 -3.18
C PHE A 95 19.66 -19.65 -2.55
N LEU A 96 19.24 -20.91 -2.70
CA LEU A 96 20.02 -22.04 -2.18
C LEU A 96 21.42 -22.12 -2.83
N THR A 97 21.53 -21.80 -4.12
CA THR A 97 22.83 -21.71 -4.80
C THR A 97 23.73 -20.63 -4.19
N ALA A 98 23.20 -19.44 -3.89
CA ALA A 98 23.96 -18.38 -3.24
C ALA A 98 24.39 -18.77 -1.80
N ILE A 99 23.52 -19.48 -1.06
CA ILE A 99 23.86 -20.03 0.26
C ILE A 99 25.02 -21.03 0.16
N LYS A 100 24.96 -21.97 -0.79
CA LYS A 100 26.02 -22.96 -1.02
C LYS A 100 27.34 -22.28 -1.35
N GLN A 101 27.34 -21.25 -2.20
CA GLN A 101 28.53 -20.49 -2.54
C GLN A 101 29.15 -19.81 -1.31
N GLN A 102 28.35 -19.20 -0.45
CA GLN A 102 28.85 -18.63 0.81
C GLN A 102 29.48 -19.70 1.71
N ILE A 103 28.84 -20.86 1.85
CA ILE A 103 29.36 -21.93 2.70
C ILE A 103 30.67 -22.54 2.15
N GLU A 104 30.79 -22.68 0.83
CA GLU A 104 31.92 -23.36 0.18
C GLU A 104 33.13 -22.45 -0.04
N ALA A 105 32.89 -21.24 -0.54
CA ALA A 105 33.93 -20.37 -1.08
C ALA A 105 34.39 -19.27 -0.12
N ASN A 106 33.65 -19.01 0.96
CA ASN A 106 34.02 -17.96 1.91
C ASN A 106 35.06 -18.47 2.92
N GLU A 107 36.32 -18.09 2.72
CA GLU A 107 37.44 -18.51 3.57
C GLU A 107 37.32 -18.02 5.02
N LEU A 108 36.79 -16.82 5.23
CA LEU A 108 36.58 -16.31 6.59
C LEU A 108 35.52 -17.13 7.31
N PHE A 109 34.40 -17.45 6.63
CA PHE A 109 33.36 -18.31 7.17
C PHE A 109 33.90 -19.68 7.56
N LYS A 110 34.63 -20.35 6.65
CA LYS A 110 35.26 -21.65 6.93
C LYS A 110 36.27 -21.59 8.08
N THR A 111 37.02 -20.49 8.19
CA THR A 111 37.99 -20.30 9.27
C THR A 111 37.32 -20.25 10.65
N ILE A 112 36.16 -19.58 10.78
CA ILE A 112 35.53 -19.35 12.08
C ILE A 112 34.45 -20.39 12.44
N TYR A 113 33.79 -20.99 11.45
CA TYR A 113 32.72 -21.98 11.65
C TYR A 113 33.07 -23.40 11.18
N GLY A 114 34.19 -23.57 10.48
CA GLY A 114 34.57 -24.85 9.86
C GLY A 114 33.82 -25.14 8.57
N GLU A 115 34.07 -26.33 8.02
CA GLU A 115 33.42 -26.78 6.79
C GLU A 115 32.06 -27.44 7.09
N LEU A 116 30.99 -26.77 6.63
CA LEU A 116 29.63 -27.30 6.70
C LEU A 116 29.29 -28.25 5.55
N LYS A 117 30.12 -28.30 4.50
CA LYS A 117 30.04 -29.28 3.41
C LYS A 117 31.18 -30.27 3.56
N LYS A 118 30.87 -31.55 3.64
CA LYS A 118 31.81 -32.66 3.70
C LYS A 118 31.41 -33.76 2.72
N GLU A 119 32.24 -34.78 2.53
CA GLU A 119 31.98 -35.86 1.57
C GLU A 119 30.66 -36.61 1.83
N ASP A 120 30.25 -36.73 3.09
CA ASP A 120 29.03 -37.40 3.54
C ASP A 120 27.78 -36.50 3.56
N THR A 121 27.93 -35.23 3.16
CA THR A 121 26.81 -34.27 3.11
C THR A 121 25.97 -34.40 1.83
N VAL A 122 24.68 -34.08 1.93
CA VAL A 122 23.81 -33.96 0.74
C VAL A 122 23.90 -32.54 0.20
N TRP A 123 24.20 -32.36 -1.08
CA TRP A 123 24.48 -31.04 -1.66
C TRP A 123 23.83 -30.78 -3.03
N ARG A 124 22.52 -31.02 -3.15
CA ARG A 124 21.73 -30.97 -4.40
C ARG A 124 21.30 -29.54 -4.77
N GLN A 125 20.57 -29.37 -5.88
CA GLN A 125 20.05 -28.05 -6.28
C GLN A 125 18.83 -27.62 -5.45
N GLU A 126 18.08 -28.60 -4.95
CA GLU A 126 16.81 -28.44 -4.27
C GLU A 126 16.88 -28.61 -2.74
N GLU A 127 18.02 -29.10 -2.26
CA GLU A 127 18.25 -29.35 -0.84
C GLU A 127 19.74 -29.50 -0.51
N ILE A 128 20.09 -29.10 0.72
CA ILE A 128 21.38 -29.40 1.33
C ILE A 128 21.22 -29.88 2.77
N THR A 129 22.12 -30.76 3.20
CA THR A 129 22.23 -31.23 4.58
C THR A 129 23.64 -30.94 5.06
N VAL A 130 23.78 -30.05 6.05
CA VAL A 130 25.12 -29.63 6.52
C VAL A 130 25.75 -30.66 7.43
N ALA A 131 27.07 -30.66 7.49
CA ALA A 131 27.83 -31.42 8.48
C ALA A 131 27.53 -30.93 9.90
N GLY A 132 27.74 -31.80 10.89
CA GLY A 132 27.53 -31.47 12.31
C GLY A 132 26.11 -31.72 12.83
N ARG A 133 25.18 -32.19 11.99
CA ARG A 133 23.89 -32.72 12.46
C ARG A 133 24.12 -33.87 13.43
N THR A 134 23.50 -33.77 14.60
CA THR A 134 23.51 -34.82 15.63
C THR A 134 22.21 -35.61 15.64
N LYS A 135 21.16 -35.12 14.96
CA LYS A 135 19.86 -35.76 14.83
C LYS A 135 19.62 -36.22 13.40
N VAL A 136 19.23 -37.49 13.26
CA VAL A 136 18.73 -38.03 11.99
C VAL A 136 17.34 -37.45 11.76
N ALA A 137 17.17 -36.75 10.64
CA ALA A 137 15.88 -36.23 10.20
C ALA A 137 15.67 -36.58 8.73
N ARG A 138 14.41 -36.72 8.32
CA ARG A 138 14.08 -36.92 6.91
C ARG A 138 14.28 -35.62 6.12
N GLU A 139 14.08 -34.48 6.77
CA GLU A 139 14.24 -33.18 6.17
C GLU A 139 15.72 -32.78 6.02
N PRO A 140 16.06 -32.05 4.93
CA PRO A 140 17.37 -31.45 4.79
C PRO A 140 17.56 -30.30 5.79
N SER A 141 18.81 -29.85 5.95
CA SER A 141 19.10 -28.61 6.69
C SER A 141 18.48 -27.39 6.02
N ILE A 142 18.55 -27.34 4.68
CA ILE A 142 17.79 -26.37 3.89
C ILE A 142 17.15 -27.09 2.72
N GLY A 143 15.83 -26.98 2.59
CA GLY A 143 15.07 -27.37 1.41
C GLY A 143 14.47 -26.16 0.71
N VAL A 144 14.07 -26.32 -0.55
CA VAL A 144 13.34 -25.29 -1.29
C VAL A 144 11.96 -25.75 -1.75
N SER A 145 11.06 -24.80 -1.95
CA SER A 145 9.72 -24.96 -2.53
C SER A 145 9.33 -23.72 -3.35
N GLY A 146 8.17 -23.72 -4.00
CA GLY A 146 7.64 -22.53 -4.67
C GLY A 146 6.12 -22.59 -4.75
N VAL A 147 5.45 -21.49 -5.09
CA VAL A 147 3.98 -21.45 -5.11
C VAL A 147 3.42 -22.58 -5.99
N GLY A 148 2.57 -23.42 -5.40
CA GLY A 148 1.96 -24.58 -6.06
C GLY A 148 2.80 -25.86 -6.05
N GLN A 149 4.01 -25.83 -5.48
CA GLN A 149 4.86 -27.00 -5.23
C GLN A 149 5.21 -27.06 -3.75
N THR A 150 4.57 -27.95 -2.99
CA THR A 150 4.82 -28.16 -1.57
C THR A 150 5.45 -29.52 -1.31
N LYS A 151 6.33 -29.61 -0.30
CA LYS A 151 6.92 -30.88 0.14
C LYS A 151 6.04 -31.47 1.25
N VAL A 152 5.11 -32.35 0.89
CA VAL A 152 4.15 -32.99 1.82
C VAL A 152 4.86 -34.00 2.73
N GLY A 153 4.44 -34.07 3.99
CA GLY A 153 4.92 -35.07 4.96
C GLY A 153 6.34 -34.81 5.49
N LEU A 154 6.79 -33.56 5.41
CA LEU A 154 8.00 -33.04 6.02
C LEU A 154 7.61 -31.99 7.07
N HIS A 155 8.45 -31.79 8.07
CA HIS A 155 8.25 -30.78 9.11
C HIS A 155 9.49 -29.91 9.31
N TYR A 156 9.31 -28.60 9.23
CA TYR A 156 10.38 -27.62 9.25
C TYR A 156 10.33 -26.76 10.52
N ASP A 157 11.50 -26.46 11.08
CA ASP A 157 11.65 -25.59 12.25
C ASP A 157 11.56 -24.11 11.86
N ILE A 158 11.97 -23.78 10.63
CA ILE A 158 11.91 -22.43 10.07
C ILE A 158 11.38 -22.47 8.63
N ILE A 159 10.39 -21.65 8.31
CA ILE A 159 9.90 -21.45 6.94
C ILE A 159 10.03 -19.98 6.56
N ILE A 160 10.68 -19.72 5.44
CA ILE A 160 10.90 -18.38 4.87
C ILE A 160 10.16 -18.29 3.53
N LEU A 161 9.17 -17.40 3.45
CA LEU A 161 8.46 -17.05 2.22
C LEU A 161 9.04 -15.73 1.71
N ASP A 162 9.83 -15.74 0.64
CA ASP A 162 10.47 -14.56 0.06
C ASP A 162 9.86 -14.20 -1.31
N ASP A 163 9.25 -13.01 -1.39
CA ASP A 163 8.61 -12.45 -2.59
C ASP A 163 7.70 -13.49 -3.30
N VAL A 164 6.83 -14.16 -2.52
CA VAL A 164 5.85 -15.15 -3.03
C VAL A 164 4.70 -14.53 -3.82
N VAL A 165 4.47 -13.22 -3.66
CA VAL A 165 3.53 -12.42 -4.46
C VAL A 165 4.30 -11.68 -5.53
N SER A 166 3.76 -11.63 -6.75
CA SER A 166 4.30 -10.87 -7.88
C SER A 166 3.17 -10.34 -8.77
N ASP A 167 3.51 -9.49 -9.75
CA ASP A 167 2.57 -9.05 -10.80
C ASP A 167 1.91 -10.22 -11.55
N ARG A 168 2.48 -11.43 -11.53
CA ARG A 168 1.98 -12.60 -12.28
C ARG A 168 0.85 -13.32 -11.55
N ASN A 169 0.74 -13.14 -10.24
CA ASN A 169 -0.17 -13.93 -9.40
C ASN A 169 -1.19 -13.09 -8.60
N ILE A 170 -1.43 -11.85 -9.04
CA ILE A 170 -2.42 -10.94 -8.44
C ILE A 170 -3.55 -10.53 -9.38
N ASN A 171 -3.56 -10.98 -10.64
CA ASN A 171 -4.49 -10.46 -11.65
C ASN A 171 -5.89 -11.08 -11.56
N THR A 172 -6.01 -12.27 -10.97
CA THR A 172 -7.30 -12.95 -10.81
C THR A 172 -7.49 -13.48 -9.39
N PRO A 173 -8.75 -13.63 -8.92
CA PRO A 173 -9.05 -14.23 -7.62
C PRO A 173 -8.42 -15.61 -7.44
N ASP A 174 -8.40 -16.43 -8.48
CA ASP A 174 -7.80 -17.77 -8.44
C ASP A 174 -6.28 -17.73 -8.25
N GLN A 175 -5.59 -16.77 -8.87
CA GLN A 175 -4.16 -16.58 -8.70
C GLN A 175 -3.82 -16.16 -7.26
N ILE A 176 -4.60 -15.22 -6.72
CA ILE A 176 -4.48 -14.79 -5.32
C ILE A 176 -4.74 -15.98 -4.38
N ALA A 177 -5.82 -16.72 -4.61
CA ALA A 177 -6.18 -17.90 -3.82
C ALA A 177 -5.07 -18.95 -3.84
N LYS A 178 -4.34 -19.13 -4.95
CA LYS A 178 -3.17 -20.03 -5.01
C LYS A 178 -2.06 -19.61 -4.06
N THR A 179 -1.74 -18.31 -3.96
CA THR A 179 -0.71 -17.82 -3.02
C THR A 179 -1.14 -17.99 -1.56
N ILE A 180 -2.41 -17.73 -1.25
CA ILE A 180 -3.00 -17.94 0.08
C ILE A 180 -3.04 -19.42 0.46
N ASN A 181 -3.45 -20.29 -0.46
CA ASN A 181 -3.47 -21.73 -0.23
C ASN A 181 -2.06 -22.29 -0.06
N HIS A 182 -1.07 -21.79 -0.82
CA HIS A 182 0.33 -22.16 -0.62
C HIS A 182 0.81 -21.80 0.78
N TYR A 183 0.54 -20.57 1.23
CA TYR A 183 0.80 -20.17 2.62
C TYR A 183 0.16 -21.11 3.65
N LYS A 184 -1.13 -21.44 3.49
CA LYS A 184 -1.86 -22.35 4.39
C LYS A 184 -1.24 -23.74 4.43
N LEU A 185 -0.83 -24.28 3.28
CA LEU A 185 -0.14 -25.57 3.21
C LEU A 185 1.21 -25.54 3.92
N LEU A 186 1.94 -24.42 3.83
CA LEU A 186 3.20 -24.25 4.55
C LEU A 186 3.01 -24.21 6.06
N LEU A 187 1.90 -23.67 6.57
CA LEU A 187 1.58 -23.74 8.00
C LEU A 187 1.44 -25.19 8.49
N SER A 188 0.92 -26.09 7.65
CA SER A 188 0.73 -27.51 8.02
C SER A 188 2.04 -28.30 8.13
N ILE A 189 3.13 -27.79 7.55
CA ILE A 189 4.47 -28.40 7.60
C ILE A 189 5.45 -27.59 8.44
N LEU A 190 4.98 -26.54 9.13
CA LEU A 190 5.73 -25.84 10.15
C LEU A 190 5.59 -26.58 11.48
N GLU A 191 6.71 -26.83 12.16
CA GLU A 191 6.69 -27.42 13.49
C GLU A 191 5.95 -26.54 14.50
N PRO A 192 5.25 -27.12 15.50
CA PRO A 192 4.71 -26.35 16.61
C PRO A 192 5.79 -25.50 17.30
N GLY A 193 5.58 -24.18 17.36
CA GLY A 193 6.56 -23.23 17.89
C GLY A 193 7.68 -22.83 16.90
N GLY A 194 7.64 -23.34 15.68
CA GLY A 194 8.54 -22.99 14.59
C GLY A 194 8.42 -21.52 14.16
N LEU A 195 9.45 -21.05 13.46
CA LEU A 195 9.56 -19.67 13.00
C LEU A 195 9.08 -19.54 11.56
N LEU A 196 8.07 -18.69 11.35
CA LEU A 196 7.57 -18.30 10.04
C LEU A 196 8.02 -16.87 9.72
N ILE A 197 8.74 -16.71 8.63
CA ILE A 197 9.14 -15.41 8.09
C ILE A 197 8.49 -15.24 6.73
N ILE A 198 7.67 -14.21 6.58
CA ILE A 198 7.14 -13.78 5.28
C ILE A 198 7.79 -12.45 4.97
N ILE A 199 8.56 -12.39 3.90
CA ILE A 199 9.28 -11.20 3.47
C ILE A 199 8.96 -10.88 2.02
N GLY A 200 8.74 -9.61 1.71
CA GLY A 200 8.35 -9.26 0.36
C GLY A 200 8.17 -7.77 0.07
N THR A 201 7.53 -7.51 -1.06
CA THR A 201 7.12 -6.17 -1.52
C THR A 201 5.66 -6.26 -1.96
N ARG A 202 4.82 -5.26 -1.63
CA ARG A 202 3.38 -5.30 -1.93
C ARG A 202 3.08 -5.16 -3.42
N TYR A 203 2.04 -5.86 -3.89
CA TYR A 203 1.56 -5.78 -5.28
C TYR A 203 0.07 -5.46 -5.41
N SER A 204 -0.77 -5.92 -4.49
CA SER A 204 -2.20 -5.62 -4.49
C SER A 204 -2.77 -5.59 -3.07
N PHE A 205 -3.87 -4.87 -2.83
CA PHE A 205 -4.60 -4.99 -1.57
C PHE A 205 -5.14 -6.38 -1.30
N ALA A 206 -5.49 -7.12 -2.35
CA ALA A 206 -6.05 -8.46 -2.24
C ALA A 206 -4.96 -9.55 -2.23
N ASP A 207 -3.68 -9.19 -2.34
CA ASP A 207 -2.60 -10.17 -2.31
C ASP A 207 -2.50 -10.90 -0.95
N LEU A 208 -1.68 -11.96 -0.88
CA LEU A 208 -1.44 -12.69 0.37
C LEU A 208 -1.09 -11.75 1.52
N TYR A 209 -0.27 -10.72 1.29
CA TYR A 209 0.14 -9.81 2.35
C TYR A 209 -1.04 -8.97 2.85
N GLY A 210 -1.90 -8.50 1.96
CA GLY A 210 -3.16 -7.84 2.31
C GLY A 210 -4.08 -8.75 3.12
N HIS A 211 -4.23 -10.01 2.71
CA HIS A 211 -5.00 -11.01 3.46
C HIS A 211 -4.48 -11.16 4.90
N LEU A 212 -3.16 -11.25 5.10
CA LEU A 212 -2.55 -11.35 6.42
C LEU A 212 -2.75 -10.08 7.26
N LEU A 213 -2.62 -8.90 6.65
CA LEU A 213 -2.82 -7.62 7.34
C LEU A 213 -4.28 -7.39 7.75
N GLU A 214 -5.24 -7.96 7.02
CA GLU A 214 -6.66 -7.85 7.35
C GLU A 214 -7.10 -8.89 8.38
N ASN A 215 -6.66 -10.15 8.21
CA ASN A 215 -7.22 -11.29 8.94
C ASN A 215 -6.32 -11.82 10.07
N GLU A 216 -5.01 -11.55 10.03
CA GLU A 216 -4.03 -12.14 10.95
C GLU A 216 -3.07 -11.12 11.58
N LYS A 217 -3.38 -9.82 11.50
CA LYS A 217 -2.47 -8.75 11.95
C LYS A 217 -1.98 -8.89 13.39
N ASP A 218 -2.83 -9.39 14.28
CA ASP A 218 -2.53 -9.50 15.72
C ASP A 218 -1.63 -10.71 16.03
N VAL A 219 -1.43 -11.60 15.04
CA VAL A 219 -0.59 -12.80 15.17
C VAL A 219 0.82 -12.54 14.61
N PHE A 220 0.96 -11.57 13.70
CA PHE A 220 2.22 -11.29 13.03
C PHE A 220 2.95 -10.11 13.67
N ASP A 221 4.26 -10.28 13.80
CA ASP A 221 5.18 -9.18 14.02
C ASP A 221 5.45 -8.45 12.70
N ILE A 222 4.85 -7.27 12.54
CA ILE A 222 4.75 -6.56 11.26
C ILE A 222 5.80 -5.45 11.17
N LEU A 223 6.57 -5.46 10.08
CA LEU A 223 7.46 -4.37 9.66
C LEU A 223 7.11 -3.96 8.24
N ILE A 224 6.61 -2.74 8.05
CA ILE A 224 6.34 -2.16 6.72
C ILE A 224 7.11 -0.85 6.59
N ARG A 225 7.87 -0.71 5.49
CA ARG A 225 8.61 0.52 5.19
C ARG A 225 8.42 0.93 3.74
N SER A 226 8.31 2.25 3.53
CA SER A 226 8.36 2.90 2.23
C SER A 226 9.79 3.37 1.96
N ALA A 227 10.20 3.46 0.69
CA ALA A 227 11.53 3.93 0.31
C ALA A 227 11.78 5.40 0.71
N ILE A 228 10.69 6.16 0.76
CA ILE A 228 10.62 7.53 1.25
C ILE A 228 9.35 7.66 2.10
N ASP A 229 9.44 8.28 3.27
CA ASP A 229 8.27 8.54 4.13
C ASP A 229 7.55 9.85 3.78
N ASP A 230 6.46 10.13 4.49
CA ASP A 230 5.64 11.33 4.33
C ASP A 230 6.38 12.64 4.63
N LYS A 231 7.51 12.56 5.33
CA LYS A 231 8.41 13.68 5.65
C LYS A 231 9.60 13.79 4.69
N GLY A 232 9.65 12.94 3.66
CA GLY A 232 10.73 12.93 2.68
C GLY A 232 12.00 12.21 3.14
N LYS A 233 11.98 11.49 4.28
CA LYS A 233 13.13 10.74 4.76
C LYS A 233 13.28 9.44 3.99
N LEU A 234 14.46 9.22 3.43
CA LEU A 234 14.79 7.99 2.70
C LEU A 234 15.06 6.82 3.65
N TYR A 235 14.50 5.65 3.33
CA TYR A 235 14.75 4.42 4.08
C TYR A 235 16.18 3.90 3.89
N PHE A 236 16.70 3.94 2.66
CA PHE A 236 18.05 3.49 2.34
C PHE A 236 18.82 4.56 1.54
N PRO A 237 19.29 5.63 2.19
CA PRO A 237 19.77 6.84 1.51
C PRO A 237 20.95 6.62 0.55
N THR A 238 21.83 5.66 0.83
CA THR A 238 23.03 5.40 0.01
C THR A 238 22.71 4.67 -1.31
N ARG A 239 21.52 4.08 -1.43
CA ARG A 239 21.11 3.29 -2.62
C ARG A 239 19.80 3.74 -3.23
N LEU A 240 18.78 3.99 -2.40
CA LEU A 240 17.47 4.49 -2.80
C LEU A 240 17.46 6.02 -2.69
N THR A 241 18.37 6.68 -3.42
CA THR A 241 18.46 8.15 -3.45
C THR A 241 17.18 8.77 -4.02
N LEU A 242 16.93 10.06 -3.73
CA LEU A 242 15.80 10.78 -4.33
C LEU A 242 15.85 10.73 -5.87
N GLU A 243 17.03 10.96 -6.44
CA GLU A 243 17.24 10.88 -7.90
C GLU A 243 16.91 9.49 -8.45
N TYR A 244 17.35 8.43 -7.77
CA TYR A 244 17.03 7.06 -8.17
C TYR A 244 15.51 6.83 -8.13
N LEU A 245 14.86 7.20 -7.04
CA LEU A 245 13.42 7.02 -6.86
C LEU A 245 12.60 7.81 -7.89
N ASP A 246 12.98 9.05 -8.20
CA ASP A 246 12.34 9.86 -9.23
C ASP A 246 12.50 9.23 -10.62
N ASN A 247 13.67 8.70 -10.93
CA ASN A 247 13.91 7.99 -12.18
C ASN A 247 13.08 6.70 -12.27
N GLN A 248 12.95 5.95 -11.17
CA GLN A 248 12.09 4.76 -11.14
C GLN A 248 10.61 5.12 -11.31
N LYS A 249 10.14 6.21 -10.68
CA LYS A 249 8.77 6.71 -10.83
C LYS A 249 8.45 7.11 -12.27
N LYS A 250 9.38 7.77 -12.96
CA LYS A 250 9.25 8.15 -14.38
C LYS A 250 9.25 6.92 -15.30
N ALA A 251 10.14 5.95 -15.04
CA ALA A 251 10.34 4.80 -15.91
C ALA A 251 9.23 3.74 -15.79
N GLN A 252 8.82 3.40 -14.55
CA GLN A 252 7.86 2.33 -14.28
C GLN A 252 6.42 2.83 -14.19
N GLY A 253 6.24 4.15 -14.08
CA GLY A 253 4.95 4.78 -13.83
C GLY A 253 4.56 4.77 -12.34
N PRO A 254 3.60 5.64 -11.94
CA PRO A 254 3.27 5.86 -10.53
C PRO A 254 2.79 4.60 -9.79
N GLN A 255 2.10 3.70 -10.49
CA GLN A 255 1.53 2.49 -9.90
C GLN A 255 2.60 1.47 -9.51
N HIS A 256 3.41 1.02 -10.47
CA HIS A 256 4.51 0.10 -10.18
C HIS A 256 5.48 0.72 -9.16
N TYR A 257 5.70 2.03 -9.22
CA TYR A 257 6.48 2.73 -8.22
C TYR A 257 5.88 2.63 -6.81
N SER A 258 4.57 2.89 -6.65
CA SER A 258 3.88 2.83 -5.37
C SER A 258 3.92 1.41 -4.76
N ASN A 259 3.72 0.40 -5.59
CA ASN A 259 3.79 -1.00 -5.18
C ASN A 259 5.22 -1.38 -4.73
N GLN A 260 6.21 -1.16 -5.62
CA GLN A 260 7.57 -1.66 -5.45
C GLN A 260 8.41 -0.87 -4.44
N TYR A 261 8.19 0.44 -4.32
CA TYR A 261 9.04 1.31 -3.51
C TYR A 261 8.30 1.85 -2.29
N LEU A 262 6.99 2.09 -2.36
CA LEU A 262 6.25 2.64 -1.22
C LEU A 262 5.57 1.57 -0.37
N ASN A 263 5.48 0.32 -0.84
CA ASN A 263 4.65 -0.73 -0.22
C ASN A 263 3.19 -0.29 -0.03
N ASN A 264 2.71 0.61 -0.88
CA ASN A 264 1.35 1.11 -0.88
C ASN A 264 0.70 0.67 -2.19
N PRO A 265 0.13 -0.56 -2.25
CA PRO A 265 -0.34 -1.10 -3.51
C PRO A 265 -1.50 -0.25 -4.06
N ILE A 266 -1.41 0.15 -5.33
CA ILE A 266 -2.53 0.78 -6.05
C ILE A 266 -3.16 -0.32 -6.90
N ASP A 267 -4.41 -0.70 -6.62
CA ASP A 267 -5.05 -1.86 -7.24
C ASP A 267 -5.44 -1.60 -8.70
N GLN A 268 -5.16 -2.56 -9.58
CA GLN A 268 -5.25 -2.45 -11.03
C GLN A 268 -6.64 -2.86 -11.59
N GLY A 269 -7.55 -3.36 -10.74
CA GLY A 269 -8.84 -3.95 -11.18
C GLY A 269 -10.13 -3.34 -10.60
N THR A 270 -10.04 -2.36 -9.69
CA THR A 270 -11.22 -1.77 -9.02
C THR A 270 -11.38 -0.27 -9.26
N ALA A 271 -10.42 0.38 -9.92
CA ALA A 271 -10.50 1.79 -10.28
C ALA A 271 -11.72 2.03 -11.17
N ILE A 272 -12.73 2.71 -10.60
CA ILE A 272 -14.02 2.90 -11.25
C ILE A 272 -13.89 3.89 -12.40
N PHE A 273 -13.03 4.90 -12.24
CA PHE A 273 -12.78 5.92 -13.24
C PHE A 273 -11.44 5.69 -13.91
N ARG A 274 -11.42 5.69 -15.25
CA ARG A 274 -10.21 5.49 -16.04
C ARG A 274 -9.59 6.83 -16.43
N LYS A 275 -8.26 6.90 -16.43
CA LYS A 275 -7.52 8.09 -16.87
C LYS A 275 -7.91 8.57 -18.28
N GLY A 276 -8.21 7.65 -19.19
CA GLY A 276 -8.65 7.98 -20.56
C GLY A 276 -10.03 8.64 -20.66
N TRP A 277 -10.84 8.56 -19.61
CA TRP A 277 -12.17 9.17 -19.54
C TRP A 277 -12.13 10.62 -19.04
N LEU A 278 -11.06 11.02 -18.36
CA LEU A 278 -10.91 12.39 -17.87
C LEU A 278 -10.89 13.38 -19.05
N ARG A 279 -11.73 14.41 -18.95
CA ARG A 279 -11.73 15.56 -19.85
C ARG A 279 -11.29 16.79 -19.07
N TYR A 280 -10.58 17.68 -19.76
CA TYR A 280 -9.96 18.84 -19.13
C TYR A 280 -10.45 20.13 -19.76
N PHE A 281 -10.57 21.18 -18.95
CA PHE A 281 -10.87 22.53 -19.41
C PHE A 281 -9.96 23.56 -18.72
N LYS A 282 -9.80 24.73 -19.34
CA LYS A 282 -9.00 25.85 -18.80
C LYS A 282 -9.90 27.04 -18.45
N ASP A 283 -10.58 27.55 -19.46
CA ASP A 283 -11.63 28.57 -19.34
C ASP A 283 -12.95 27.83 -19.50
N GLY A 284 -13.76 27.80 -18.45
CA GLY A 284 -15.07 27.13 -18.51
C GLY A 284 -16.11 28.00 -19.21
N PRO A 285 -17.27 27.44 -19.59
CA PRO A 285 -18.32 28.20 -20.24
C PRO A 285 -18.80 29.35 -19.34
N SER A 286 -19.19 30.48 -19.96
CA SER A 286 -19.72 31.65 -19.25
C SER A 286 -21.16 31.43 -18.77
N ASN A 287 -21.94 30.65 -19.52
CA ASN A 287 -23.33 30.35 -19.24
C ASN A 287 -23.42 28.94 -18.65
N THR A 288 -23.25 28.86 -17.34
CA THR A 288 -23.47 27.64 -16.57
C THR A 288 -24.19 27.96 -15.29
N ASN A 289 -25.06 27.05 -14.87
CA ASN A 289 -25.59 27.09 -13.50
C ASN A 289 -24.56 26.52 -12.57
N LYS A 290 -24.28 27.26 -11.50
CA LYS A 290 -23.17 26.95 -10.61
C LYS A 290 -23.69 26.38 -9.29
N TYR A 291 -23.08 25.30 -8.88
CA TYR A 291 -23.44 24.57 -7.69
C TYR A 291 -22.23 24.53 -6.77
N LEU A 292 -22.47 24.76 -5.48
CA LEU A 292 -21.47 24.54 -4.44
C LEU A 292 -21.97 23.44 -3.54
N LEU A 293 -21.19 22.37 -3.46
CA LEU A 293 -21.49 21.18 -2.69
C LEU A 293 -20.57 21.14 -1.49
N ILE A 294 -21.15 20.82 -0.33
CA ILE A 294 -20.43 20.71 0.94
C ILE A 294 -20.66 19.29 1.48
N ASP A 295 -19.58 18.52 1.63
CA ASP A 295 -19.55 17.23 2.33
C ASP A 295 -18.86 17.42 3.69
N PRO A 296 -19.62 17.71 4.77
CA PRO A 296 -19.06 17.92 6.10
C PRO A 296 -18.66 16.59 6.74
N ALA A 297 -17.50 16.58 7.41
CA ALA A 297 -17.03 15.41 8.14
C ALA A 297 -18.00 14.97 9.27
N SER A 298 -17.98 13.68 9.59
CA SER A 298 -19.02 12.97 10.35
C SER A 298 -18.74 12.75 11.85
N THR A 299 -17.74 13.41 12.46
CA THR A 299 -17.32 13.12 13.84
C THR A 299 -17.77 14.17 14.87
N ASN A 300 -18.11 13.68 16.07
CA ASN A 300 -18.56 14.45 17.24
C ASN A 300 -17.42 15.07 18.07
N GLU A 301 -16.20 15.15 17.52
CA GLU A 301 -15.05 15.71 18.23
C GLU A 301 -14.80 17.16 17.81
N VAL A 302 -14.51 18.02 18.78
CA VAL A 302 -14.26 19.46 18.62
C VAL A 302 -12.93 19.74 17.87
N HIS A 303 -12.25 18.71 17.36
CA HIS A 303 -11.07 18.82 16.51
C HIS A 303 -11.32 18.22 15.11
N SER A 304 -11.04 19.05 14.12
CA SER A 304 -11.45 19.00 12.71
C SER A 304 -11.06 17.73 11.94
N ASP A 305 -12.04 17.13 11.29
CA ASP A 305 -11.86 16.30 10.10
C ASP A 305 -12.02 17.14 8.81
N PHE A 306 -11.56 16.60 7.68
CA PHE A 306 -11.57 17.26 6.38
C PHE A 306 -12.99 17.52 5.85
N THR A 307 -13.28 18.75 5.42
CA THR A 307 -14.52 19.10 4.72
C THR A 307 -14.24 19.20 3.22
N GLY A 308 -14.98 18.44 2.42
CA GLY A 308 -14.96 18.54 0.96
C GLY A 308 -15.86 19.65 0.48
N ILE A 309 -15.33 20.59 -0.31
CA ILE A 309 -16.12 21.60 -1.02
C ILE A 309 -15.87 21.45 -2.52
N ILE A 310 -16.93 21.27 -3.30
CA ILE A 310 -16.86 21.16 -4.75
C ILE A 310 -17.69 22.25 -5.38
N ILE A 311 -17.10 22.96 -6.35
CA ILE A 311 -17.77 23.99 -7.14
C ILE A 311 -17.83 23.49 -8.58
N CYS A 312 -19.04 23.27 -9.10
CA CYS A 312 -19.24 22.83 -10.47
C CYS A 312 -20.26 23.68 -11.22
N GLY A 313 -20.13 23.73 -12.55
CA GLY A 313 -21.08 24.34 -13.47
C GLY A 313 -21.74 23.28 -14.34
N VAL A 314 -23.02 23.48 -14.66
CA VAL A 314 -23.73 22.67 -15.67
C VAL A 314 -24.18 23.57 -16.81
N ASP A 315 -23.83 23.21 -18.04
CA ASP A 315 -24.23 23.92 -19.27
C ASP A 315 -25.57 23.43 -19.85
N GLU A 316 -26.03 24.06 -20.93
CA GLU A 316 -27.28 23.73 -21.63
C GLU A 316 -27.28 22.31 -22.25
N GLN A 317 -26.11 21.69 -22.42
CA GLN A 317 -25.95 20.35 -22.98
C GLN A 317 -25.72 19.30 -21.89
N ASN A 318 -25.96 19.65 -20.62
CA ASN A 318 -25.74 18.82 -19.45
C ASN A 318 -24.26 18.42 -19.24
N ASN A 319 -23.30 19.15 -19.79
CA ASN A 319 -21.89 18.93 -19.46
C ASN A 319 -21.58 19.58 -18.11
N ILE A 320 -20.73 18.92 -17.34
CA ILE A 320 -20.37 19.31 -15.98
C ILE A 320 -18.93 19.80 -15.96
N PHE A 321 -18.71 20.99 -15.43
CA PHE A 321 -17.39 21.61 -15.32
C PHE A 321 -17.03 21.80 -13.85
N VAL A 322 -16.06 21.04 -13.34
CA VAL A 322 -15.58 21.18 -11.96
C VAL A 322 -14.60 22.34 -11.88
N TYR A 323 -15.10 23.50 -11.45
CA TYR A 323 -14.30 24.73 -11.34
C TYR A 323 -13.29 24.66 -10.21
N GLU A 324 -13.69 24.10 -9.06
CA GLU A 324 -12.84 24.00 -7.88
C GLU A 324 -13.22 22.76 -7.05
N ALA A 325 -12.23 22.12 -6.44
CA ALA A 325 -12.40 21.04 -5.48
C ALA A 325 -11.41 21.29 -4.35
N ILE A 326 -11.92 21.53 -3.15
CA ILE A 326 -11.16 22.03 -1.99
C ILE A 326 -11.32 21.02 -0.86
N ASN A 327 -10.19 20.51 -0.38
CA ASN A 327 -10.15 19.69 0.81
C ASN A 327 -9.62 20.54 1.96
N ASN A 328 -10.49 20.95 2.88
CA ASN A 328 -10.14 21.92 3.91
C ASN A 328 -10.27 21.33 5.32
N LYS A 329 -9.19 21.42 6.09
CA LYS A 329 -9.20 21.12 7.53
C LYS A 329 -9.44 22.44 8.27
N SER A 330 -10.69 22.70 8.62
CA SER A 330 -11.11 24.00 9.16
C SER A 330 -12.18 23.87 10.23
N THR A 331 -12.26 24.86 11.12
CA THR A 331 -13.38 25.01 12.04
C THR A 331 -14.68 25.33 11.27
N ILE A 332 -15.83 25.14 11.91
CA ILE A 332 -17.14 25.45 11.30
C ILE A 332 -17.21 26.92 10.84
N GLY A 333 -16.68 27.86 11.62
CA GLY A 333 -16.68 29.29 11.26
C GLY A 333 -15.81 29.60 10.04
N GLU A 334 -14.63 28.99 9.94
CA GLU A 334 -13.73 29.12 8.78
C GLU A 334 -14.33 28.50 7.52
N MET A 335 -14.96 27.32 7.64
CA MET A 335 -15.69 26.68 6.55
C MET A 335 -16.80 27.58 6.01
N ILE A 336 -17.60 28.19 6.90
CA ILE A 336 -18.66 29.10 6.48
C ILE A 336 -18.07 30.34 5.80
N ALA A 337 -17.01 30.93 6.36
CA ALA A 337 -16.35 32.08 5.73
C ALA A 337 -15.88 31.75 4.31
N LEU A 338 -15.29 30.57 4.11
CA LEU A 338 -14.87 30.06 2.80
C LEU A 338 -16.07 29.85 1.86
N VAL A 339 -17.19 29.29 2.34
CA VAL A 339 -18.41 29.15 1.52
C VAL A 339 -18.91 30.50 1.03
N PHE A 340 -18.98 31.52 1.90
CA PHE A 340 -19.39 32.87 1.48
C PHE A 340 -18.44 33.46 0.45
N GLU A 341 -17.12 33.33 0.65
CA GLU A 341 -16.10 33.77 -0.30
C GLU A 341 -16.35 33.15 -1.69
N LYS A 342 -16.57 31.83 -1.73
CA LYS A 342 -16.77 31.09 -2.98
C LYS A 342 -18.12 31.39 -3.63
N VAL A 343 -19.19 31.52 -2.85
CA VAL A 343 -20.51 31.93 -3.37
C VAL A 343 -20.44 33.28 -4.07
N MET A 344 -19.72 34.25 -3.48
CA MET A 344 -19.51 35.58 -4.06
C MET A 344 -18.61 35.52 -5.29
N LEU A 345 -17.45 34.84 -5.20
CA LEU A 345 -16.48 34.73 -6.28
C LEU A 345 -17.07 34.09 -7.54
N TYR A 346 -17.82 32.99 -7.37
CA TYR A 346 -18.41 32.27 -8.47
C TYR A 346 -19.82 32.77 -8.85
N LYS A 347 -20.38 33.72 -8.09
CA LYS A 347 -21.73 34.25 -8.27
C LYS A 347 -22.84 33.18 -8.23
N ILE A 348 -22.69 32.20 -7.34
CA ILE A 348 -23.61 31.04 -7.25
C ILE A 348 -25.05 31.48 -6.91
N HIS A 349 -25.20 32.55 -6.13
CA HIS A 349 -26.49 33.15 -5.77
C HIS A 349 -27.32 33.68 -6.96
N GLU A 350 -26.70 33.97 -8.10
CA GLU A 350 -27.40 34.52 -9.28
C GLU A 350 -28.02 33.42 -10.15
N ALA A 351 -27.42 32.22 -10.20
CA ALA A 351 -27.76 31.16 -11.17
C ALA A 351 -27.52 29.74 -10.63
N GLY A 352 -27.88 29.47 -9.37
CA GLY A 352 -27.56 28.18 -8.78
C GLY A 352 -27.98 27.99 -7.33
N CYS A 353 -27.38 27.01 -6.67
CA CYS A 353 -27.67 26.71 -5.27
C CYS A 353 -26.45 26.23 -4.49
N VAL A 354 -26.49 26.45 -3.17
CA VAL A 354 -25.58 25.83 -2.23
C VAL A 354 -26.26 24.59 -1.67
N ALA A 355 -25.60 23.44 -1.78
CA ALA A 355 -26.13 22.16 -1.35
C ALA A 355 -25.24 21.55 -0.26
N LEU A 356 -25.84 21.19 0.86
CA LEU A 356 -25.15 20.71 2.06
C LEU A 356 -25.57 19.27 2.35
N GLU A 357 -24.63 18.33 2.37
CA GLU A 357 -24.88 16.97 2.82
C GLU A 357 -25.05 16.92 4.34
N ILE A 358 -26.21 16.42 4.79
CA ILE A 358 -26.59 16.48 6.19
C ILE A 358 -26.36 15.13 6.86
N ASN A 359 -25.46 15.13 7.85
CA ASN A 359 -25.29 14.09 8.85
C ASN A 359 -26.03 14.51 10.16
N ALA A 360 -25.99 13.70 11.23
CA ALA A 360 -26.84 13.78 12.45
C ALA A 360 -26.99 15.15 13.20
N ASN A 361 -26.37 16.23 12.74
CA ASN A 361 -26.37 17.59 13.33
C ASN A 361 -27.13 18.65 12.47
N GLN A 362 -28.30 18.28 11.94
CA GLN A 362 -29.10 19.07 10.98
C GLN A 362 -29.39 20.54 11.40
N HIS A 363 -29.78 20.78 12.65
CA HIS A 363 -30.23 22.10 13.09
C HIS A 363 -29.09 23.11 13.30
N THR A 364 -27.87 22.62 13.58
CA THR A 364 -26.72 23.46 13.92
C THR A 364 -26.20 24.22 12.71
N TYR A 365 -26.03 23.55 11.56
CA TYR A 365 -25.52 24.22 10.35
C TYR A 365 -26.49 25.27 9.82
N GLN A 366 -27.79 24.96 9.76
CA GLN A 366 -28.80 25.90 9.28
C GLN A 366 -28.88 27.17 10.13
N TYR A 367 -28.85 27.01 11.45
CA TYR A 367 -28.84 28.13 12.37
C TYR A 367 -27.62 29.03 12.13
N ILE A 368 -26.40 28.46 12.09
CA ILE A 368 -25.18 29.25 11.94
C ILE A 368 -25.13 29.94 10.57
N PHE A 369 -25.52 29.26 9.48
CA PHE A 369 -25.65 29.90 8.17
C PHE A 369 -26.66 31.05 8.20
N SER A 370 -27.82 30.89 8.85
CA SER A 370 -28.83 31.96 8.94
C SER A 370 -28.35 33.18 9.72
N GLU A 371 -27.58 32.95 10.81
CA GLU A 371 -26.96 34.03 11.58
C GLU A 371 -25.90 34.76 10.76
N GLU A 372 -25.02 34.02 10.08
CA GLU A 372 -23.97 34.60 9.25
C GLU A 372 -24.53 35.36 8.04
N MET A 373 -25.57 34.84 7.38
CA MET A 373 -26.29 35.57 6.32
C MET A 373 -26.86 36.90 6.83
N SER A 374 -27.44 36.88 8.04
CA SER A 374 -28.02 38.07 8.66
C SER A 374 -26.96 39.10 9.04
N LYS A 375 -25.83 38.66 9.62
CA LYS A 375 -24.69 39.54 9.94
C LYS A 375 -24.10 40.18 8.69
N ARG A 376 -23.94 39.39 7.62
CA ARG A 376 -23.33 39.84 6.35
C ARG A 376 -24.31 40.56 5.42
N LYS A 377 -25.62 40.52 5.73
CA LYS A 377 -26.72 40.98 4.87
C LYS A 377 -26.64 40.41 3.46
N TYR A 378 -26.26 39.13 3.36
CA TYR A 378 -26.05 38.44 2.10
C TYR A 378 -26.70 37.06 2.20
N TYR A 379 -27.78 36.88 1.44
CA TYR A 379 -28.68 35.74 1.56
C TYR A 379 -28.61 34.91 0.29
N PHE A 380 -28.54 33.59 0.44
CA PHE A 380 -28.59 32.64 -0.67
C PHE A 380 -29.33 31.38 -0.23
N PRO A 381 -30.01 30.67 -1.16
CA PRO A 381 -30.70 29.44 -0.83
C PRO A 381 -29.70 28.33 -0.49
N ILE A 382 -29.93 27.65 0.63
CA ILE A 382 -29.25 26.41 0.99
C ILE A 382 -30.24 25.27 0.86
N THR A 383 -29.86 24.26 0.08
CA THR A 383 -30.62 23.03 -0.10
C THR A 383 -29.97 21.91 0.69
N GLU A 384 -30.79 21.18 1.45
CA GLU A 384 -30.33 19.97 2.15
C GLU A 384 -30.19 18.80 1.18
N LEU A 385 -29.04 18.14 1.18
CA LEU A 385 -28.86 16.83 0.56
C LEU A 385 -29.07 15.77 1.62
N LYS A 386 -30.20 15.05 1.53
CA LYS A 386 -30.47 13.88 2.37
C LYS A 386 -29.79 12.67 1.73
N PRO A 387 -28.85 11.99 2.42
CA PRO A 387 -28.32 10.73 1.93
C PRO A 387 -29.48 9.76 1.71
N SER A 388 -29.57 9.13 0.53
CA SER A 388 -30.55 8.07 0.31
C SER A 388 -30.29 6.94 1.30
N SER A 389 -31.28 6.57 2.12
CA SER A 389 -31.20 5.44 3.05
C SER A 389 -30.96 4.08 2.35
N THR A 390 -31.02 4.05 1.02
CA THR A 390 -30.95 2.85 0.19
C THR A 390 -29.66 2.73 -0.62
N ARG A 391 -28.87 3.81 -0.77
CA ARG A 391 -27.61 3.79 -1.57
C ARG A 391 -26.44 4.40 -0.79
N SER A 392 -25.34 3.66 -0.65
CA SER A 392 -24.09 4.13 -0.02
C SER A 392 -23.41 5.25 -0.83
N LYS A 393 -22.55 6.07 -0.18
CA LYS A 393 -21.67 7.08 -0.84
C LYS A 393 -20.92 6.46 -2.03
N MET A 394 -20.45 5.23 -1.86
CA MET A 394 -19.83 4.45 -2.93
C MET A 394 -20.72 4.20 -4.13
N SER A 395 -21.97 3.78 -3.91
CA SER A 395 -22.91 3.58 -5.01
C SER A 395 -23.28 4.92 -5.70
N ARG A 396 -23.29 6.04 -4.97
CA ARG A 396 -23.51 7.37 -5.54
C ARG A 396 -22.35 7.82 -6.42
N ILE A 397 -21.10 7.70 -5.97
CA ILE A 397 -19.92 8.05 -6.78
C ILE A 397 -19.84 7.15 -8.02
N LYS A 398 -20.07 5.84 -7.86
CA LYS A 398 -20.16 4.87 -8.99
C LYS A 398 -21.14 5.29 -10.08
N ALA A 399 -22.25 5.92 -9.73
CA ALA A 399 -23.27 6.33 -10.69
C ALA A 399 -22.75 7.38 -11.71
N LEU A 400 -21.63 8.05 -11.42
CA LEU A 400 -20.99 8.99 -12.35
C LEU A 400 -20.12 8.30 -13.41
N GLN A 401 -19.87 7.00 -13.30
CA GLN A 401 -19.04 6.27 -14.25
C GLN A 401 -19.44 6.48 -15.72
N PRO A 402 -20.73 6.37 -16.10
CA PRO A 402 -21.15 6.59 -17.49
C PRO A 402 -20.93 8.03 -17.95
N TRP A 403 -20.96 9.01 -17.04
CA TRP A 403 -20.76 10.43 -17.36
C TRP A 403 -19.29 10.72 -17.70
N PHE A 404 -18.36 10.15 -16.94
CA PHE A 404 -16.94 10.19 -17.27
C PHE A 404 -16.65 9.43 -18.57
N GLU A 405 -17.18 8.21 -18.72
CA GLU A 405 -16.98 7.39 -19.91
C GLU A 405 -17.46 8.09 -21.19
N ASN A 406 -18.61 8.75 -21.14
CA ASN A 406 -19.15 9.54 -22.25
C ASN A 406 -18.51 10.93 -22.41
N GLY A 407 -17.52 11.28 -21.57
CA GLY A 407 -16.79 12.55 -21.66
C GLY A 407 -17.62 13.79 -21.32
N ARG A 408 -18.61 13.66 -20.42
CA ARG A 408 -19.52 14.73 -20.01
C ARG A 408 -19.07 15.50 -18.76
N ILE A 409 -18.03 15.03 -18.08
CA ILE A 409 -17.46 15.69 -16.89
C ILE A 409 -16.05 16.19 -17.21
N TYR A 410 -15.84 17.47 -16.97
CA TYR A 410 -14.60 18.20 -17.23
C TYR A 410 -14.01 18.67 -15.90
N VAL A 411 -12.72 18.43 -15.70
CA VAL A 411 -11.94 18.87 -14.52
C VAL A 411 -10.79 19.78 -14.95
N ARG A 412 -10.21 20.54 -14.03
CA ARG A 412 -8.98 21.32 -14.31
C ARG A 412 -7.75 20.44 -14.08
N LYS A 413 -6.70 20.61 -14.87
CA LYS A 413 -5.46 19.79 -14.75
C LYS A 413 -4.76 20.01 -13.41
N GLU A 414 -4.96 21.18 -12.82
CA GLU A 414 -4.38 21.62 -11.57
C GLU A 414 -5.08 20.99 -10.35
N GLN A 415 -6.26 20.39 -10.53
CA GLN A 415 -7.01 19.68 -9.48
C GLN A 415 -6.44 18.27 -9.24
N THR A 416 -5.14 18.18 -8.94
CA THR A 416 -4.43 16.91 -8.83
C THR A 416 -5.01 16.01 -7.74
N GLU A 417 -5.44 16.59 -6.61
CA GLU A 417 -6.03 15.82 -5.50
C GLU A 417 -7.35 15.16 -5.90
N LEU A 418 -8.25 15.89 -6.57
CA LEU A 418 -9.50 15.33 -7.12
C LEU A 418 -9.21 14.22 -8.13
N ILE A 419 -8.27 14.47 -9.05
CA ILE A 419 -7.90 13.50 -10.09
C ILE A 419 -7.35 12.21 -9.45
N ASP A 420 -6.47 12.34 -8.46
CA ASP A 420 -5.91 11.20 -7.73
C ASP A 420 -7.01 10.43 -6.99
N GLN A 421 -7.92 11.12 -6.28
CA GLN A 421 -9.06 10.47 -5.61
C GLN A 421 -9.95 9.69 -6.59
N LEU A 422 -10.27 10.27 -7.76
CA LEU A 422 -11.06 9.60 -8.81
C LEU A 422 -10.35 8.36 -9.38
N LEU A 423 -9.06 8.47 -9.70
CA LEU A 423 -8.29 7.36 -10.28
C LEU A 423 -8.02 6.24 -9.28
N MET A 424 -8.06 6.53 -7.98
CA MET A 424 -7.88 5.57 -6.89
C MET A 424 -9.21 5.05 -6.30
N TYR A 425 -10.35 5.58 -6.73
CA TYR A 425 -11.68 5.21 -6.23
C TYR A 425 -12.05 3.75 -6.58
N PRO A 426 -12.61 2.93 -5.65
CA PRO A 426 -13.18 3.26 -4.34
C PRO A 426 -12.21 3.11 -3.16
N ARG A 427 -10.93 2.86 -3.41
CA ARG A 427 -9.93 2.53 -2.37
C ARG A 427 -9.02 3.70 -2.01
N THR A 428 -9.38 4.91 -2.43
CA THR A 428 -8.78 6.14 -1.92
C THR A 428 -9.04 6.28 -0.42
N ARG A 429 -8.04 6.76 0.32
CA ARG A 429 -8.16 7.01 1.77
C ARG A 429 -9.17 8.13 2.09
N HIS A 430 -9.32 9.06 1.15
CA HIS A 430 -10.21 10.21 1.20
C HIS A 430 -11.03 10.24 -0.09
N ASP A 431 -12.36 10.28 0.02
CA ASP A 431 -13.27 10.39 -1.13
C ASP A 431 -14.12 11.66 -1.09
N ASP A 432 -13.69 12.63 -0.27
CA ASP A 432 -14.41 13.86 0.07
C ASP A 432 -14.45 14.87 -1.09
N LEU A 433 -13.55 14.74 -2.07
CA LEU A 433 -13.57 15.56 -3.29
C LEU A 433 -14.28 14.90 -4.46
N CYS A 434 -14.60 13.61 -4.37
CA CYS A 434 -15.33 12.93 -5.43
C CYS A 434 -16.75 13.48 -5.48
N LEU A 435 -17.14 14.08 -6.62
CA LEU A 435 -18.55 14.35 -6.92
C LEU A 435 -19.36 13.08 -6.64
N SER A 436 -20.44 13.21 -5.87
CA SER A 436 -21.35 12.09 -5.63
C SER A 436 -22.51 12.16 -6.63
N GLY A 437 -23.00 11.02 -7.13
CA GLY A 437 -24.19 10.96 -7.98
C GLY A 437 -25.48 11.46 -7.30
N GLY A 438 -25.45 11.72 -5.98
CA GLY A 438 -26.51 12.40 -5.24
C GLY A 438 -26.42 13.95 -5.29
N THR A 439 -25.40 14.50 -5.93
CA THR A 439 -25.25 15.95 -6.19
C THR A 439 -26.52 16.47 -6.86
N LEU A 440 -27.23 17.42 -6.25
CA LEU A 440 -28.43 18.00 -6.87
C LEU A 440 -28.06 19.08 -7.88
N VAL A 441 -28.71 19.04 -9.04
CA VAL A 441 -28.66 20.03 -10.12
C VAL A 441 -30.07 20.54 -10.36
N MET A 442 -30.22 21.84 -10.61
CA MET A 442 -31.51 22.49 -10.86
C MET A 442 -32.01 22.18 -12.27
N THR A 443 -33.20 21.59 -12.39
CA THR A 443 -33.86 21.29 -13.68
C THR A 443 -35.19 22.03 -13.78
N LEU A 444 -35.83 22.05 -14.97
CA LEU A 444 -37.20 22.56 -15.16
C LEU A 444 -38.23 21.94 -14.18
N SER A 445 -37.96 20.74 -13.69
CA SER A 445 -38.81 19.99 -12.74
C SER A 445 -38.36 20.11 -11.28
N GLY A 446 -37.43 21.03 -10.97
CA GLY A 446 -36.82 21.19 -9.65
C GLY A 446 -35.44 20.53 -9.54
N LEU A 447 -34.90 20.47 -8.32
CA LEU A 447 -33.60 19.87 -8.04
C LEU A 447 -33.63 18.35 -8.25
N LYS A 448 -32.73 17.82 -9.08
CA LYS A 448 -32.57 16.38 -9.35
C LYS A 448 -31.13 15.94 -9.10
N PRO A 449 -30.89 14.72 -8.61
CA PRO A 449 -29.54 14.17 -8.56
C PRO A 449 -28.90 14.14 -9.95
N ILE A 450 -27.62 14.46 -10.02
CA ILE A 450 -26.86 14.58 -11.26
C ILE A 450 -26.82 13.25 -12.04
N ALA A 451 -26.88 12.13 -11.32
CA ALA A 451 -26.95 10.80 -11.91
C ALA A 451 -28.32 10.49 -12.52
N ASP A 452 -29.36 11.24 -12.15
CA ASP A 452 -30.75 11.03 -12.57
C ASP A 452 -31.19 12.02 -13.67
N ILE A 453 -30.27 12.87 -14.17
CA ILE A 453 -30.50 13.79 -15.29
C ILE A 453 -30.46 12.99 -16.61
N ASN A 454 -31.52 13.07 -17.41
CA ASN A 454 -31.59 12.47 -18.74
C ASN A 454 -31.12 13.45 -19.82
N VAL A 455 -30.74 12.93 -20.99
CA VAL A 455 -30.29 13.74 -22.15
C VAL A 455 -31.31 14.80 -22.58
N ASN A 456 -32.60 14.61 -22.26
CA ASN A 456 -33.69 15.53 -22.59
C ASN A 456 -34.17 16.39 -21.41
N ASP A 457 -33.54 16.28 -20.24
CA ASP A 457 -33.84 17.18 -19.11
C ASP A 457 -33.19 18.55 -19.39
N TYR A 458 -34.00 19.60 -19.46
CA TYR A 458 -33.51 20.98 -19.54
C TYR A 458 -33.11 21.46 -18.15
N VAL A 459 -31.85 21.85 -18.01
CA VAL A 459 -31.32 22.58 -16.86
C VAL A 459 -31.60 24.07 -17.12
N TRP A 460 -32.26 24.75 -16.19
CA TRP A 460 -32.52 26.21 -16.27
C TRP A 460 -31.19 26.92 -16.42
N THR A 461 -30.90 27.69 -17.47
CA THR A 461 -29.70 28.55 -17.58
C THR A 461 -29.92 30.00 -17.21
#